data_AF-A0A0D0FWJ6-F1
#
_entry.id   AF-A0A0D0FWJ6-F1
#
_cell.length_a   1.000
_cell.length_b   1.000
_cell.length_c   1.000
_cell.angle_alpha   90.00
_cell.angle_beta   90.00
_cell.angle_gamma   90.00
#
_symmetry.space_group_name_H-M   'P 1'
#
loop_
_entity.id
_entity.type
_entity.pdbx_description
1 polymer ?
#
loop_
_entity_poly.entity_id
_entity_poly.type
_entity_poly.pdbx_seq_one_letter_code
_entity_poly.pdbx_strand_id
1 'polypeptide(L)'
;MARAWYAYDGVSSVILPSSYLYTPIKPACRNGSELCAIYAVYGGAFPVNISANIRKYIAAGITNGVPQPQIPVGAVTYVYLRPNS
;
A
#
# COMPACT_ATOMS: atom_id res chain seq x y z
N MET A 1 -7.43 -14.31 8.76
CA MET A 1 -6.02 -13.96 8.53
C MET A 1 -5.83 -12.50 8.91
N ALA A 2 -4.84 -12.19 9.76
CA ALA A 2 -4.56 -10.81 10.17
C ALA A 2 -3.96 -10.00 9.01
N ARG A 3 -4.26 -8.70 8.96
CA ARG A 3 -3.70 -7.76 7.99
C ARG A 3 -2.98 -6.64 8.72
N ALA A 4 -1.89 -6.18 8.13
CA ALA A 4 -1.03 -5.15 8.71
C ALA A 4 -0.63 -4.12 7.65
N TRP A 5 -0.19 -2.95 8.14
CA TRP A 5 0.40 -1.93 7.30
C TRP A 5 1.85 -2.26 7.00
N TYR A 6 2.23 -2.06 5.75
CA TYR A 6 3.61 -2.18 5.30
C TYR A 6 3.99 -0.93 4.54
N ALA A 7 5.07 -0.26 4.98
CA ALA A 7 5.63 0.89 4.31
C ALA A 7 6.47 0.44 3.10
N TYR A 8 6.32 1.15 1.99
CA TYR A 8 7.12 0.92 0.80
C TYR A 8 8.50 1.57 0.95
N ASP A 9 9.56 0.83 0.61
CA ASP A 9 10.95 1.29 0.72
C ASP A 9 11.32 2.37 -0.32
N GLY A 10 10.57 2.49 -1.41
CA GLY A 10 10.81 3.46 -2.47
C GLY A 10 11.85 3.03 -3.51
N VAL A 11 12.47 1.86 -3.35
CA VAL A 11 13.67 1.49 -4.13
C VAL A 11 13.38 0.37 -5.12
N SER A 12 12.58 -0.60 -4.71
CA SER A 12 12.44 -1.88 -5.40
C SER A 12 11.19 -1.92 -6.27
N SER A 13 10.63 -3.11 -6.56
CA SER A 13 9.39 -3.21 -7.33
C SER A 13 8.17 -3.22 -6.40
N VAL A 14 7.12 -2.48 -6.78
CA VAL A 14 5.84 -2.46 -6.05
C VAL A 14 5.07 -3.80 -6.04
N ILE A 15 5.58 -4.84 -6.72
CA ILE A 15 4.98 -6.18 -6.69
C ILE A 15 5.77 -7.18 -5.84
N LEU A 16 6.97 -6.78 -5.39
CA LEU A 16 7.87 -7.59 -4.59
C LEU A 16 7.57 -7.41 -3.10
N PRO A 17 7.19 -8.47 -2.37
CA PRO A 17 6.94 -8.39 -0.93
C PRO A 17 8.13 -7.86 -0.12
N SER A 18 9.36 -8.13 -0.56
CA SER A 18 10.59 -7.67 0.10
C SER A 18 10.76 -6.15 0.12
N SER A 19 10.02 -5.43 -0.73
CA SER A 19 10.03 -3.97 -0.84
C SER A 19 9.14 -3.28 0.20
N TYR A 20 8.51 -4.07 1.08
CA TYR A 20 7.49 -3.65 2.01
C TYR A 20 7.89 -3.99 3.44
N LEU A 21 8.16 -2.98 4.24
CA LEU A 21 8.58 -3.12 5.63
C LEU A 21 7.38 -3.00 6.56
N TYR A 22 7.23 -3.97 7.48
CA TYR A 22 6.17 -3.93 8.48
C TYR A 22 6.18 -2.64 9.29
N THR A 23 5.00 -2.04 9.44
CA THR A 23 4.78 -0.92 10.35
C THR A 23 3.56 -1.17 11.23
N PRO A 24 3.70 -1.04 12.56
CA PRO A 24 2.56 -1.15 13.48
C PRO A 24 1.67 0.10 13.45
N ILE A 25 2.14 1.19 12.82
CA ILE A 25 1.45 2.49 12.82
C ILE A 25 0.72 2.68 11.50
N LYS A 26 -0.50 3.22 11.56
CA LYS A 26 -1.25 3.61 10.37
C LYS A 26 -0.54 4.78 9.66
N PRO A 27 -0.17 4.64 8.38
CA PRO A 27 0.53 5.69 7.63
C PRO A 27 -0.30 6.97 7.52
N ALA A 28 0.36 8.13 7.60
CA ALA A 28 -0.26 9.46 7.45
C ALA A 28 -0.29 9.95 6.00
N CYS A 29 0.60 9.44 5.15
CA CYS A 29 0.68 9.70 3.71
C CYS A 29 -0.55 9.13 2.99
N ARG A 30 -1.52 9.96 2.64
CA ARG A 30 -2.75 9.49 1.99
C ARG A 30 -2.75 9.71 0.48
N ASN A 31 -2.26 10.85 0.02
CA ASN A 31 -2.36 11.29 -1.37
C ASN A 31 -0.97 11.62 -1.94
N GLY A 32 -0.79 11.43 -3.25
CA GLY A 32 0.41 11.79 -3.99
C GLY A 32 0.73 10.81 -5.12
N SER A 33 1.85 11.00 -5.80
CA SER A 33 2.22 10.23 -7.00
C SER A 33 3.10 9.01 -6.72
N GLU A 34 3.58 8.82 -5.49
CA GLU A 34 4.40 7.69 -5.10
C GLU A 34 3.69 6.76 -4.13
N LEU A 35 4.01 5.47 -4.19
CA LEU A 35 3.52 4.50 -3.22
C LEU A 35 4.12 4.79 -1.84
N CYS A 36 3.28 4.92 -0.83
CA CYS A 36 3.74 5.10 0.54
C CYS A 36 3.63 3.81 1.35
N ALA A 37 2.45 3.19 1.34
CA ALA A 37 2.19 2.01 2.15
C ALA A 37 1.01 1.20 1.62
N ILE A 38 1.00 -0.07 1.99
CA ILE A 38 -0.07 -1.01 1.63
C ILE A 38 -0.59 -1.74 2.87
N TYR A 39 -1.84 -2.14 2.81
CA TYR A 39 -2.48 -2.97 3.81
C TYR A 39 -2.62 -4.40 3.27
N ALA A 40 -1.74 -5.28 3.73
CA ALA A 40 -1.58 -6.63 3.18
C ALA A 40 -1.68 -7.71 4.26
N VAL A 41 -1.68 -8.98 3.85
CA VAL A 41 -1.71 -10.12 4.77
C VAL A 41 -0.42 -10.15 5.59
N TYR A 42 -0.56 -10.23 6.91
CA TYR A 42 0.57 -10.21 7.83
C TYR A 42 1.46 -11.44 7.63
N GLY A 43 2.73 -11.22 7.33
CA GLY A 43 3.76 -12.25 7.17
C GLY A 43 4.99 -12.06 8.08
N GLY A 44 4.89 -11.22 9.11
CA GLY A 44 6.04 -10.80 9.92
C GLY A 44 6.67 -9.54 9.34
N ALA A 45 7.99 -9.55 9.12
CA ALA A 45 8.75 -8.40 8.61
C ALA A 45 8.29 -7.94 7.21
N PHE A 46 7.86 -8.88 6.38
CA PHE A 46 7.36 -8.66 5.02
C PHE A 46 5.93 -9.24 4.90
N PRO A 47 5.10 -8.74 3.97
CA PRO A 47 3.81 -9.33 3.70
C PRO A 47 3.98 -10.73 3.09
N VAL A 48 3.05 -11.65 3.37
CA VAL A 48 3.09 -13.01 2.80
C VAL A 48 3.06 -12.98 1.27
N ASN A 49 2.18 -12.15 0.72
CA ASN A 49 2.03 -11.97 -0.71
C ASN A 49 1.36 -10.62 -1.04
N ILE A 50 1.72 -10.07 -2.20
CA ILE A 50 1.00 -8.93 -2.80
C ILE A 50 -0.07 -9.47 -3.73
N SER A 51 -1.31 -9.57 -3.23
CA SER A 51 -2.45 -10.08 -4.01
C SER A 51 -2.70 -9.27 -5.29
N ALA A 52 -3.28 -9.89 -6.31
CA ALA A 52 -3.63 -9.22 -7.56
C ALA A 52 -4.54 -7.99 -7.36
N ASN A 53 -5.41 -8.01 -6.35
CA ASN A 53 -6.26 -6.87 -6.01
C ASN A 53 -5.46 -5.69 -5.47
N ILE A 54 -4.49 -5.93 -4.58
CA ILE A 54 -3.59 -4.87 -4.10
C ILE A 54 -2.78 -4.31 -5.27
N ARG A 55 -2.29 -5.15 -6.18
CA ARG A 55 -1.57 -4.67 -7.39
C ARG A 55 -2.43 -3.75 -8.25
N LYS A 56 -3.71 -4.09 -8.46
CA LYS A 56 -4.67 -3.20 -9.15
C LYS A 56 -4.87 -1.88 -8.41
N TYR A 57 -4.98 -1.91 -7.08
CA TYR A 57 -5.11 -0.70 -6.26
C TYR A 57 -3.84 0.15 -6.26
N ILE A 58 -2.65 -0.46 -6.30
CA ILE A 58 -1.38 0.24 -6.45
C ILE A 58 -1.35 0.96 -7.79
N ALA A 59 -1.64 0.25 -8.89
CA ALA A 59 -1.68 0.86 -10.22
C ALA A 59 -2.68 2.02 -10.29
N ALA A 60 -3.93 1.80 -9.85
CA ALA A 60 -4.96 2.85 -9.82
C ALA A 60 -4.58 4.02 -8.90
N GLY A 61 -3.94 3.74 -7.77
CA GLY A 61 -3.49 4.76 -6.82
C GLY A 61 -2.41 5.64 -7.42
N ILE A 62 -1.36 5.04 -7.98
CA ILE A 62 -0.26 5.77 -8.63
C ILE A 62 -0.78 6.62 -9.80
N THR A 63 -1.71 6.08 -10.61
CA THR A 63 -2.30 6.83 -11.73
C THR A 63 -3.18 8.00 -11.28
N ASN A 64 -4.01 7.81 -10.26
CA ASN A 64 -4.98 8.84 -9.83
C ASN A 64 -4.42 9.79 -8.76
N GLY A 65 -3.29 9.44 -8.15
CA GLY A 65 -2.70 10.19 -7.05
C GLY A 65 -3.47 10.10 -5.72
N VAL A 66 -4.42 9.17 -5.60
CA VAL A 66 -5.35 9.07 -4.47
C VAL A 66 -5.40 7.66 -3.87
N PRO A 67 -5.70 7.54 -2.57
CA PRO A 67 -5.72 6.26 -1.86
C PRO A 67 -6.77 5.33 -2.45
N GLN A 68 -6.48 4.03 -2.55
CA GLN A 68 -7.37 3.05 -3.16
C GLN A 68 -7.71 1.89 -2.21
N PRO A 69 -8.91 1.29 -2.31
CA PRO A 69 -10.07 1.72 -3.10
C PRO A 69 -10.80 2.92 -2.47
N GLN A 70 -11.43 3.75 -3.32
CA GLN A 70 -12.34 4.83 -2.89
C GLN A 70 -13.82 4.44 -2.98
N ILE A 71 -14.13 3.35 -3.67
CA ILE A 71 -15.49 2.90 -3.94
C ILE A 71 -15.67 1.50 -3.33
N PRO A 72 -16.75 1.26 -2.54
CA PRO A 72 -17.75 2.23 -2.09
C PRO A 72 -17.18 3.25 -1.09
N VAL A 73 -17.87 4.40 -0.91
CA VAL A 73 -17.47 5.44 0.05
C VAL A 73 -17.38 4.82 1.46
N GLY A 74 -16.25 4.98 2.13
CA GLY A 74 -15.97 4.36 3.43
C GLY A 74 -15.34 2.96 3.36
N ALA A 75 -15.03 2.46 2.16
CA ALA A 75 -14.28 1.21 2.01
C ALA A 75 -12.92 1.29 2.72
N VAL A 76 -12.48 0.15 3.26
CA VAL A 76 -11.14 0.01 3.83
C VAL A 76 -10.13 0.25 2.72
N THR A 77 -9.45 1.38 2.81
CA THR A 77 -8.39 1.73 1.89
C THR A 77 -7.18 0.82 2.11
N TYR A 78 -6.72 0.18 1.05
CA TYR A 78 -5.60 -0.76 1.06
C TYR A 78 -4.28 -0.13 0.64
N VAL A 79 -4.32 0.98 -0.10
CA VAL A 79 -3.13 1.58 -0.70
C VAL A 79 -3.12 3.07 -0.40
N TYR A 80 -1.99 3.53 0.14
CA TYR A 80 -1.72 4.89 0.57
C TYR A 80 -0.56 5.44 -0.25
N LEU A 81 -0.65 6.71 -0.64
CA LEU A 81 0.33 7.39 -1.50
C LEU A 81 0.95 8.56 -0.78
N ARG A 82 2.16 8.95 -1.18
CA ARG A 82 2.87 10.13 -0.69
C ARG A 82 3.21 11.09 -1.83
N PRO A 83 3.28 12.40 -1.56
CA PRO A 83 3.75 13.36 -2.56
C PRO A 83 5.21 13.09 -2.91
N ASN A 84 5.57 13.31 -4.17
CA ASN A 84 6.96 13.33 -4.61
C ASN A 84 7.59 14.64 -4.11
N SER A 85 8.57 14.56 -3.22
CA SER A 85 9.27 15.70 -2.62
C SER A 85 10.63 15.90 -3.26
#